data_AF-P0DMA3-F1
#
_entry.id   AF-P0DMA3-F1
#
_cell.length_a   1.000
_cell.length_b   1.000
_cell.length_c   1.000
_cell.angle_alpha   90.00
_cell.angle_beta   90.00
_cell.angle_gamma   90.00
#
_symmetry.space_group_name_H-M   'P 1'
#
loop_
_entity.id
_entity.type
_entity.pdbx_description
1 polymer ?
#
loop_
_entity_poly.entity_id
_entity_poly.type
_entity_poly.pdbx_seq_one_letter_code
_entity_poly.pdbx_strand_id
1 'polypeptide(L)' 'KCFEVGEFCGSPMLLGSLCCYPGWCFFVCVG' A
#
# COMPACT_ATOMS: atom_id res chain seq x y z
N LYS A 1 0.06 11.32 -3.35
CA LYS A 1 -0.71 10.27 -4.06
C LYS A 1 -0.81 9.09 -3.10
N CYS A 2 -2.00 8.61 -2.78
CA CYS A 2 -2.16 7.39 -1.99
C CYS A 2 -2.26 6.21 -2.96
N PHE A 3 -1.88 5.02 -2.50
CA PHE A 3 -1.93 3.80 -3.31
C PHE A 3 -3.31 3.17 -3.18
N GLU A 4 -3.93 2.84 -4.31
CA GLU A 4 -5.20 2.11 -4.34
C GLU A 4 -4.99 0.61 -4.09
N VAL A 5 -6.06 -0.09 -3.69
CA VAL A 5 -5.99 -1.54 -3.46
C VAL A 5 -5.60 -2.24 -4.76
N GLY A 6 -4.56 -3.08 -4.71
CA GLY A 6 -3.97 -3.74 -5.87
C GLY A 6 -2.84 -2.96 -6.55
N GLU A 7 -2.61 -1.70 -6.20
CA GLU A 7 -1.43 -0.99 -6.68
C GLU A 7 -0.15 -1.52 -6.01
N PHE A 8 0.93 -1.58 -6.78
CA PHE A 8 2.24 -1.95 -6.27
C PHE A 8 2.80 -0.83 -5.40
N CYS A 9 3.01 -1.16 -4.12
CA CYS A 9 3.56 -0.27 -3.12
C CYS A 9 4.86 -0.85 -2.52
N GLY A 10 5.44 -1.90 -3.12
CA GLY A 10 6.56 -2.71 -2.61
C GLY A 10 7.93 -2.03 -2.62
N SER A 11 7.98 -0.71 -2.48
CA SER A 11 9.22 -0.04 -2.09
C SER A 11 9.45 -0.27 -0.59
N PRO A 12 10.69 -0.56 -0.15
CA PRO A 12 10.99 -0.82 1.27
C PRO A 12 10.61 0.34 2.21
N MET A 13 10.48 1.56 1.68
CA MET A 13 10.02 2.73 2.44
C MET A 13 8.50 2.78 2.65
N LEU A 14 7.73 1.99 1.90
CA LEU A 14 6.28 2.00 1.89
C LEU A 14 5.67 0.75 2.55
N LEU A 15 6.44 -0.32 2.76
CA LEU A 15 6.02 -1.47 3.55
C LEU A 15 5.56 -1.02 4.96
N GLY A 16 4.34 -1.40 5.33
CA GLY A 16 3.67 -1.01 6.58
C GLY A 16 2.94 0.34 6.51
N SER A 17 2.99 1.05 5.39
CA SER A 17 2.21 2.28 5.20
C SER A 17 0.74 1.97 4.95
N LEU A 18 -0.13 2.91 5.33
CA LEU A 18 -1.56 2.86 5.01
C LEU A 18 -1.81 3.23 3.53
N CYS A 19 -2.70 2.47 2.90
CA CYS A 19 -3.24 2.73 1.56
C CYS A 19 -4.30 3.84 1.60
N CYS A 20 -4.84 4.24 0.43
CA CYS A 20 -5.95 5.23 0.38
C CYS A 20 -7.18 4.76 1.18
N TYR A 21 -7.51 3.48 1.03
CA TYR A 21 -8.57 2.77 1.74
C TYR A 21 -7.99 2.09 2.98
N PRO A 22 -8.80 1.74 4.00
CA PRO A 22 -8.34 0.95 5.14
C PRO A 22 -7.66 -0.32 4.62
N GLY A 23 -6.33 -0.32 4.67
CA GLY A 23 -5.49 -1.27 3.99
C GLY A 23 -4.03 -0.96 4.23
N TRP A 24 -3.22 -2.00 4.14
CA TRP A 24 -1.80 -2.00 4.46
C TRP A 24 -1.01 -2.29 3.20
N CYS A 25 0.08 -1.56 3.02
CA CYS A 25 1.05 -1.88 2.01
C CYS A 25 2.00 -2.99 2.51
N PHE A 26 2.00 -4.15 1.86
CA PHE A 26 3.00 -5.21 2.12
C PHE A 26 3.91 -5.42 0.90
N PHE A 27 3.36 -5.38 -0.30
CA PHE A 27 4.07 -5.35 -1.60
C PHE A 27 3.16 -4.70 -2.65
N VAL A 28 1.89 -5.04 -2.53
CA VAL A 28 0.76 -4.33 -3.09
C VAL A 28 -0.06 -3.77 -1.93
N CYS A 29 -0.88 -2.77 -2.21
CA CYS A 29 -1.84 -2.27 -1.24
C CYS A 29 -2.95 -3.28 -1.05
N VAL A 30 -3.07 -3.82 0.16
CA VAL A 30 -4.07 -4.82 0.54
C VAL A 30 -5.04 -4.16 1.52
N GLY A 31 -6.27 -3.93 1.06
CA GLY A 31 -7.40 -3.45 1.87
C GLY A 31 -8.25 -4.58 2.42
#